data_AF-G3AH45-F1
#
_entry.id   AF-G3AH45-F1
#
_cell.length_a   1.000
_cell.length_b   1.000
_cell.length_c   1.000
_cell.angle_alpha   90.00
_cell.angle_beta   90.00
_cell.angle_gamma   90.00
#
_symmetry.space_group_name_H-M   'P 1'
#
loop_
_entity.id
_entity.type
_entity.pdbx_description
1 polymer ?
#
loop_
_entity_poly.entity_id
_entity_poly.type
_entity_poly.pdbx_seq_one_letter_code
_entity_poly.pdbx_strand_id
1 'polypeptide(L)'
;MDLYYGRLRKDEGAEAIRLRWYGGMKSEQIFVERKTHREDWTGEKSVKARFALKEKKVNEFLRGDFTAQQAFEKARRDGKKSPQEIDNLERLAKEVQYRILKEKYRPVMRSFYNRTAFQLPGDARVRISLDTELSMIREDDFDGYDRTHGNWRRMDIGVDYPFPQLPEKDICRFPYAVLEVKLQTQLGQEPPAWVRDLVSSHLVEAVPKFSKFIHGGATLLTDHVNLLPFWYSQMDVDIRKPKIQQEYGISRQHNRIARSSSSGNELDEEELTGSSYTGVHFSNDINPLEEDLDESTPLLLPNTYTNRQSNSPIRKFFYQLYGQFLHYFNDDRTFTVKEGTNWDLNATFKDKLPKGKTICVPVRIEPKVYFANERTFLSWLSIGMILGFTAMALLNYGNKSALTASIGFFITALFTLGYAIYKYIWRVLMIREKRAVQYGDMFGPNMICGFIFLATFTTFVFKALE
;
A
#
# COMPACT_ATOMS: atom_id res chain seq x y z
N MET A 1 13.39 15.89 4.17
CA MET A 1 13.31 14.42 4.33
C MET A 1 12.46 13.86 3.19
N ASP A 2 12.87 14.11 1.95
CA ASP A 2 11.90 14.15 0.84
C ASP A 2 11.62 12.74 0.31
N LEU A 3 12.68 11.91 0.23
CA LEU A 3 12.55 10.48 -0.03
C LEU A 3 11.68 9.77 1.02
N TYR A 4 11.72 10.20 2.29
CA TYR A 4 10.87 9.62 3.33
C TYR A 4 9.39 9.88 3.03
N TYR A 5 9.02 11.14 2.79
CA TYR A 5 7.64 11.51 2.50
C TYR A 5 7.12 10.89 1.19
N GLY A 6 7.93 10.91 0.13
CA GLY A 6 7.56 10.28 -1.15
C GLY A 6 7.33 8.78 -1.00
N ARG A 7 8.16 8.07 -0.23
CA ARG A 7 7.99 6.64 0.02
C ARG A 7 6.84 6.31 0.96
N LEU A 8 6.54 7.19 1.93
CA LEU A 8 5.42 7.02 2.86
C LEU A 8 4.07 7.22 2.16
N ARG A 9 3.93 8.29 1.36
CA ARG A 9 2.73 8.57 0.57
C ARG A 9 2.58 7.69 -0.68
N LYS A 10 3.64 6.94 -1.00
CA LYS A 10 3.76 6.16 -2.24
C LYS A 10 3.50 7.03 -3.47
N ASP A 11 4.23 8.14 -3.58
CA ASP A 11 4.09 9.03 -4.74
C ASP A 11 4.62 8.33 -6.00
N GLU A 12 4.03 8.61 -7.16
CA GLU A 12 4.49 8.08 -8.44
C GLU A 12 5.94 8.51 -8.71
N GLY A 13 6.81 7.55 -9.03
CA GLY A 13 8.24 7.80 -9.20
C GLY A 13 9.01 7.99 -7.89
N ALA A 14 8.41 7.74 -6.71
CA ALA A 14 9.10 7.92 -5.44
C ALA A 14 10.32 6.99 -5.29
N GLU A 15 11.49 7.58 -5.17
CA GLU A 15 12.77 6.87 -5.10
C GLU A 15 13.15 6.52 -3.65
N ALA A 16 13.93 5.46 -3.49
CA ALA A 16 14.68 5.16 -2.28
C ALA A 16 16.08 4.70 -2.70
N ILE A 17 17.09 5.48 -2.33
CA ILE A 17 18.50 5.20 -2.62
C ILE A 17 19.14 4.66 -1.35
N ARG A 18 19.89 3.56 -1.47
CA ARG A 18 20.63 2.97 -0.35
C ARG A 18 21.92 2.32 -0.82
N LEU A 19 22.93 2.38 0.04
CA LEU A 19 24.16 1.62 -0.14
C LEU A 19 24.11 0.37 0.75
N ARG A 20 24.38 -0.79 0.16
CA ARG A 20 24.28 -2.09 0.82
C ARG A 20 25.55 -2.88 0.64
N TRP A 21 26.03 -3.51 1.71
CA TRP A 21 27.02 -4.58 1.64
C TRP A 21 26.44 -5.86 2.25
N TYR A 22 27.07 -7.00 1.95
CA TYR A 22 26.73 -8.30 2.53
C TYR A 22 27.91 -8.81 3.34
N GLY A 23 27.63 -9.48 4.45
CA GLY A 23 28.67 -10.01 5.36
C GLY A 23 29.28 -8.93 6.25
N GLY A 24 30.51 -9.19 6.72
CA GLY A 24 31.22 -8.35 7.67
C GLY A 24 31.88 -7.11 7.06
N MET A 25 32.68 -6.42 7.88
CA MET A 25 33.34 -5.16 7.50
C MET A 25 34.49 -5.32 6.51
N LYS A 26 34.94 -6.55 6.25
CA LYS A 26 35.99 -6.86 5.25
C LYS A 26 35.47 -6.85 3.80
N SER A 27 34.16 -6.69 3.59
CA SER A 27 33.55 -6.69 2.27
C SER A 27 33.89 -5.43 1.48
N GLU A 28 34.71 -5.56 0.44
CA GLU A 28 35.09 -4.42 -0.42
C GLU A 28 34.02 -3.99 -1.43
N GLN A 29 33.04 -4.87 -1.70
CA GLN A 29 32.01 -4.65 -2.71
C GLN A 29 30.75 -4.05 -2.09
N ILE A 30 30.42 -2.84 -2.51
CA ILE A 30 29.23 -2.09 -2.09
C ILE A 30 28.24 -2.03 -3.25
N PHE A 31 26.98 -2.35 -2.97
CA PHE A 31 25.88 -2.24 -3.92
C PHE A 31 25.15 -0.92 -3.70
N VAL A 32 25.19 -0.05 -4.71
CA VAL A 32 24.36 1.15 -4.76
C VAL A 32 23.01 0.73 -5.36
N GLU A 33 21.97 0.71 -4.54
CA GLU A 33 20.63 0.29 -4.93
C GLU A 33 19.68 1.49 -5.00
N ARG A 34 18.87 1.54 -6.06
CA ARG A 34 17.74 2.46 -6.21
C ARG A 34 16.45 1.66 -6.35
N LYS A 35 15.46 1.99 -5.54
CA LYS A 35 14.08 1.51 -5.71
C LYS A 35 13.23 2.68 -6.19
N THR A 36 12.53 2.52 -7.31
CA THR A 36 11.58 3.51 -7.81
C THR A 36 10.18 2.94 -7.66
N HIS A 37 9.30 3.64 -6.96
CA HIS A 37 7.90 3.27 -6.90
C HIS A 37 7.22 3.63 -8.22
N ARG A 38 6.42 2.69 -8.72
CA ARG A 38 5.44 2.91 -9.77
C ARG A 38 4.08 2.52 -9.21
N GLU A 39 3.11 3.37 -9.46
CA GLU A 39 1.72 3.15 -9.14
C GLU A 39 1.08 2.14 -10.10
N ASP A 40 0.16 1.34 -9.58
CA ASP A 40 -0.47 0.25 -10.34
C ASP A 40 -1.21 0.76 -11.60
N TRP A 41 -1.77 1.98 -11.56
CA TRP A 41 -2.49 2.56 -12.69
C TRP A 41 -1.59 2.88 -13.90
N THR A 42 -0.28 3.01 -13.69
CA THR A 42 0.67 3.20 -14.80
C THR A 42 0.87 1.92 -15.61
N GLY A 43 0.50 0.77 -15.05
CA GLY A 43 0.82 -0.55 -15.61
C GLY A 43 2.30 -0.94 -15.47
N GLU A 44 3.16 -0.02 -15.04
CA GLU A 44 4.57 -0.29 -14.76
C GLU A 44 4.75 -0.82 -13.33
N LYS A 45 5.65 -1.79 -13.17
CA LYS A 45 5.99 -2.31 -11.85
C LYS A 45 7.05 -1.45 -11.18
N SER A 46 7.00 -1.40 -9.84
CA SER A 46 8.06 -0.77 -9.06
C SER A 46 9.41 -1.45 -9.33
N VAL A 47 10.39 -0.69 -9.80
CA VAL A 47 11.69 -1.21 -10.25
C VAL A 47 12.72 -1.12 -9.12
N LYS A 48 13.47 -2.21 -8.92
CA LYS A 48 14.69 -2.22 -8.11
C LYS A 48 15.89 -2.41 -9.03
N ALA A 49 16.77 -1.42 -9.08
CA ALA A 49 18.00 -1.47 -9.85
C ALA A 49 19.22 -1.30 -8.93
N ARG A 50 20.35 -1.90 -9.29
CA ARG A 50 21.59 -1.80 -8.51
C ARG A 50 22.83 -1.92 -9.38
N PHE A 51 23.90 -1.27 -8.95
CA PHE A 51 25.24 -1.49 -9.47
C PHE A 51 26.24 -1.68 -8.32
N ALA A 52 27.37 -2.32 -8.62
CA ALA A 52 28.42 -2.56 -7.65
C ALA A 52 29.54 -1.54 -7.79
N LEU A 53 30.07 -1.08 -6.66
CA LEU A 53 31.19 -0.16 -6.56
C LEU A 53 32.14 -0.65 -5.46
N LYS A 54 33.43 -0.38 -5.60
CA LYS A 54 34.40 -0.66 -4.54
C LYS A 54 34.26 0.36 -3.42
N GLU A 55 34.34 -0.07 -2.17
CA GLU A 55 34.21 0.80 -0.98
C GLU A 55 35.08 2.07 -1.08
N LYS A 56 36.35 1.92 -1.46
CA LYS A 56 37.31 3.03 -1.60
C LYS A 56 36.85 4.13 -2.56
N LYS A 57 35.99 3.79 -3.53
CA LYS A 57 35.48 4.72 -4.56
C LYS A 57 34.08 5.27 -4.25
N VAL A 58 33.44 4.81 -3.17
CA VAL A 58 32.08 5.26 -2.82
C VAL A 58 32.06 6.75 -2.50
N ASN A 59 32.94 7.24 -1.63
CA ASN A 59 32.95 8.66 -1.26
C ASN A 59 33.25 9.57 -2.46
N GLU A 60 34.22 9.20 -3.28
CA GLU A 60 34.55 9.94 -4.52
C GLU A 60 33.35 9.98 -5.49
N PHE A 61 32.61 8.87 -5.60
CA PHE A 61 31.40 8.81 -6.44
C PHE A 61 30.27 9.70 -5.91
N LEU A 62 30.05 9.72 -4.58
CA LEU A 62 29.01 10.54 -3.96
C LEU A 62 29.31 12.04 -4.07
N ARG A 63 30.59 12.44 -4.05
CA ARG A 63 31.00 13.85 -4.24
C ARG A 63 30.99 14.30 -5.71
N GLY A 64 31.05 13.36 -6.65
CA GLY A 64 31.13 13.65 -8.08
C GLY A 64 32.55 13.64 -8.65
N ASP A 65 33.57 13.45 -7.81
CA ASP A 65 34.99 13.35 -8.22
C ASP A 65 35.22 12.13 -9.14
N PHE A 66 34.51 11.03 -8.86
CA PHE A 66 34.54 9.81 -9.66
C PHE A 66 33.28 9.70 -10.51
N THR A 67 33.45 9.76 -11.84
CA THR A 67 32.31 9.79 -12.75
C THR A 67 31.71 8.40 -12.96
N ALA A 68 30.41 8.37 -13.28
CA ALA A 68 29.74 7.11 -13.64
C ALA A 68 30.41 6.37 -14.82
N GLN A 69 31.00 7.11 -15.77
CA GLN A 69 31.74 6.52 -16.89
C GLN A 69 32.99 5.76 -16.41
N GLN A 70 33.80 6.41 -15.56
CA GLN A 70 35.01 5.80 -14.98
C GLN A 70 34.69 4.54 -14.16
N ALA A 71 33.51 4.49 -13.51
CA ALA A 71 33.05 3.32 -12.77
C ALA A 71 32.91 2.06 -13.63
N PHE A 72 32.50 2.22 -14.89
CA PHE A 72 32.24 1.11 -15.81
C PHE A 72 33.29 0.93 -16.91
N GLU A 73 34.28 1.81 -17.05
CA GLU A 73 35.40 1.63 -17.99
C GLU A 73 36.10 0.28 -17.81
N LYS A 74 36.37 -0.12 -16.58
CA LYS A 74 36.96 -1.43 -16.29
C LYS A 74 36.02 -2.56 -16.74
N ALA A 75 34.72 -2.44 -16.48
CA ALA A 75 33.74 -3.45 -16.89
C ALA A 75 33.62 -3.55 -18.42
N ARG A 76 33.78 -2.44 -19.15
CA ARG A 76 33.86 -2.41 -20.62
C ARG A 76 35.11 -3.13 -21.13
N ARG A 77 36.27 -2.90 -20.51
CA ARG A 77 37.54 -3.57 -20.88
C ARG A 77 37.53 -5.06 -20.58
N ASP A 78 36.91 -5.48 -19.47
CA ASP A 78 36.87 -6.88 -19.04
C ASP A 78 35.96 -7.76 -19.94
N GLY A 79 35.08 -7.17 -20.75
CA GLY A 79 34.28 -7.88 -21.77
C GLY A 79 33.27 -8.92 -21.25
N LYS A 80 33.09 -9.05 -19.94
CA LYS A 80 32.24 -10.09 -19.31
C LYS A 80 30.73 -9.84 -19.43
N LYS A 81 30.32 -8.62 -19.73
CA LYS A 81 28.91 -8.20 -19.81
C LYS A 81 28.59 -7.65 -21.19
N SER A 82 27.33 -7.78 -21.60
CA SER A 82 26.90 -7.21 -22.88
C SER A 82 27.04 -5.67 -22.86
N PRO A 83 27.39 -5.03 -24.00
CA PRO A 83 27.51 -3.58 -24.07
C PRO A 83 26.22 -2.85 -23.63
N GLN A 84 25.06 -3.39 -23.98
CA GLN A 84 23.75 -2.85 -23.61
C GLN A 84 23.51 -2.87 -22.09
N GLU A 85 23.91 -3.94 -21.40
CA GLU A 85 23.82 -4.00 -19.94
C GLU A 85 24.72 -2.97 -19.26
N ILE A 86 25.91 -2.75 -19.81
CA ILE A 86 26.85 -1.75 -19.28
C ILE A 86 26.28 -0.34 -19.46
N ASP A 87 25.71 -0.03 -20.63
CA ASP A 87 25.07 1.26 -20.89
C ASP A 87 23.87 1.52 -19.95
N ASN A 88 23.06 0.50 -19.67
CA ASN A 88 21.96 0.57 -18.70
C ASN A 88 22.46 0.83 -17.27
N LEU A 89 23.54 0.16 -16.85
CA LEU A 89 24.16 0.37 -15.54
C LEU A 89 24.81 1.76 -15.43
N GLU A 90 25.43 2.24 -16.49
CA GLU A 90 26.01 3.59 -16.55
C GLU A 90 24.92 4.65 -16.45
N ARG A 91 23.80 4.48 -17.18
CA ARG A 91 22.65 5.37 -17.07
C ARG A 91 22.09 5.41 -15.65
N LEU A 92 21.92 4.25 -15.02
CA LEU A 92 21.49 4.16 -13.62
C LEU A 92 22.45 4.91 -12.68
N ALA A 93 23.76 4.73 -12.83
CA ALA A 93 24.74 5.40 -12.00
C ALA A 93 24.75 6.92 -12.22
N LYS A 94 24.61 7.40 -13.46
CA LYS A 94 24.45 8.83 -13.78
C LYS A 94 23.21 9.41 -13.12
N GLU A 95 22.07 8.75 -13.23
CA GLU A 95 20.82 9.20 -12.62
C GLU A 95 20.93 9.27 -11.09
N VAL A 96 21.52 8.24 -10.45
CA VAL A 96 21.73 8.21 -9.01
C VAL A 96 22.69 9.33 -8.57
N GLN A 97 23.82 9.50 -9.25
CA GLN A 97 24.80 10.55 -8.94
C GLN A 97 24.19 11.95 -9.11
N TYR A 98 23.45 12.19 -10.21
CA TYR A 98 22.74 13.44 -10.44
C TYR A 98 21.74 13.76 -9.33
N ARG A 99 20.95 12.77 -8.91
CA ARG A 99 19.98 12.94 -7.80
C ARG A 99 20.66 13.29 -6.49
N ILE A 100 21.75 12.59 -6.15
CA ILE A 100 22.52 12.82 -4.92
C ILE A 100 23.08 14.25 -4.89
N LEU A 101 23.65 14.72 -6.00
CA LEU A 101 24.25 16.05 -6.08
C LEU A 101 23.19 17.17 -6.14
N LYS A 102 22.13 16.98 -6.93
CA LYS A 102 21.05 17.98 -7.10
C LYS A 102 20.26 18.19 -5.82
N GLU A 103 19.79 17.11 -5.22
CA GLU A 103 18.94 17.13 -4.02
C GLU A 103 19.76 17.08 -2.73
N LYS A 104 21.10 17.07 -2.84
CA LYS A 104 22.08 17.06 -1.72
C LYS A 104 21.80 15.97 -0.70
N TYR A 105 21.65 14.74 -1.19
CA TYR A 105 21.43 13.58 -0.31
C TYR A 105 22.68 13.25 0.50
N ARG A 106 22.45 12.79 1.73
CA ARG A 106 23.47 12.36 2.69
C ARG A 106 23.02 11.07 3.40
N PRO A 107 23.93 10.34 4.06
CA PRO A 107 23.54 9.24 4.94
C PRO A 107 22.57 9.74 6.01
N VAL A 108 21.49 9.00 6.25
CA VAL A 108 20.46 9.36 7.24
C VAL A 108 20.23 8.22 8.23
N MET A 109 20.17 6.99 7.72
CA MET A 109 19.81 5.84 8.53
C MET A 109 20.42 4.56 7.98
N ARG A 110 20.93 3.74 8.89
CA ARG A 110 21.36 2.37 8.64
C ARG A 110 20.27 1.41 9.08
N SER A 111 19.98 0.41 8.25
CA SER A 111 19.17 -0.75 8.63
C SER A 111 20.06 -1.98 8.66
N PHE A 112 20.27 -2.55 9.85
CA PHE A 112 21.01 -3.78 10.07
C PHE A 112 20.03 -4.92 10.39
N TYR A 113 20.30 -6.12 9.87
CA TYR A 113 19.53 -7.33 10.18
C TYR A 113 20.28 -8.57 9.67
N ASN A 114 20.04 -9.72 10.31
CA ASN A 114 20.47 -11.02 9.83
C ASN A 114 19.35 -11.66 9.02
N ARG A 115 19.64 -12.05 7.77
CA ARG A 115 18.64 -12.62 6.86
C ARG A 115 18.88 -14.11 6.66
N THR A 116 17.86 -14.90 6.96
CA THR A 116 17.77 -16.31 6.55
C THR A 116 16.80 -16.41 5.39
N ALA A 117 17.23 -16.97 4.26
CA ALA A 117 16.39 -17.17 3.08
C ALA A 117 16.06 -18.66 2.93
N PHE A 118 14.78 -18.95 2.68
CA PHE A 118 14.25 -20.28 2.44
C PHE A 118 13.70 -20.31 1.02
N GLN A 119 14.33 -21.11 0.17
CA GLN A 119 13.91 -21.32 -1.20
C GLN A 119 14.34 -22.71 -1.63
N LEU A 120 13.45 -23.42 -2.33
CA LEU A 120 13.80 -24.66 -3.04
C LEU A 120 14.52 -24.31 -4.35
N PRO A 121 15.69 -24.87 -4.64
CA PRO A 121 16.35 -24.71 -5.93
C PRO A 121 15.41 -25.13 -7.07
N GLY A 122 15.35 -24.34 -8.15
CA GLY A 122 14.46 -24.60 -9.29
C GLY A 122 13.00 -24.21 -9.10
N ASP A 123 12.53 -24.03 -7.86
CA ASP A 123 11.15 -23.60 -7.57
C ASP A 123 11.10 -22.12 -7.17
N ALA A 124 10.28 -21.35 -7.88
CA ALA A 124 10.03 -19.94 -7.60
C ALA A 124 8.66 -19.68 -6.98
N ARG A 125 7.80 -20.71 -6.82
CA ARG A 125 6.42 -20.56 -6.33
C ARG A 125 6.35 -19.90 -4.97
N VAL A 126 7.27 -20.24 -4.07
CA VAL A 126 7.36 -19.69 -2.72
C VAL A 126 8.81 -19.39 -2.38
N ARG A 127 9.08 -18.15 -1.97
CA ARG A 127 10.36 -17.70 -1.41
C ARG A 127 10.10 -16.97 -0.11
N ILE A 128 10.69 -17.46 0.97
CA ILE A 128 10.53 -16.86 2.29
C ILE A 128 11.87 -16.29 2.73
N SER A 129 11.84 -15.10 3.32
CA SER A 129 12.99 -14.59 4.06
C SER A 129 12.59 -14.13 5.45
N LEU A 130 13.39 -14.50 6.45
CA LEU A 130 13.23 -14.09 7.83
C LEU A 130 14.39 -13.16 8.19
N ASP A 131 14.05 -11.92 8.53
CA ASP A 131 14.99 -10.92 8.99
C ASP A 131 14.92 -10.83 10.53
N THR A 132 16.05 -11.13 11.18
CA THR A 132 16.24 -11.17 12.64
C THR A 132 17.22 -10.08 13.08
N GLU A 133 17.25 -9.76 14.38
CA GLU A 133 18.09 -8.71 14.97
C GLU A 133 17.95 -7.34 14.26
N LEU A 134 16.74 -7.03 13.80
CA LEU A 134 16.49 -5.81 13.02
C LEU A 134 16.76 -4.57 13.87
N SER A 135 17.74 -3.78 13.44
CA SER A 135 18.16 -2.57 14.13
C SER A 135 18.22 -1.40 13.14
N MET A 136 17.62 -0.28 13.52
CA MET A 136 17.71 0.97 12.79
C MET A 136 18.65 1.90 13.56
N ILE A 137 19.60 2.53 12.87
CA ILE A 137 20.64 3.35 13.48
C ILE A 137 20.73 4.68 12.75
N ARG A 138 20.89 5.78 13.49
CA ARG A 138 21.10 7.12 12.91
C ARG A 138 22.47 7.22 12.25
N GLU A 139 22.47 7.81 11.06
CA GLU A 139 23.66 8.15 10.27
C GLU A 139 23.65 9.63 9.88
N ASP A 140 22.61 10.38 10.27
CA ASP A 140 22.45 11.79 9.96
C ASP A 140 23.26 12.70 10.89
N ASP A 141 23.27 13.98 10.55
CA ASP A 141 23.90 15.11 11.25
C ASP A 141 22.87 16.18 11.68
N PHE A 142 21.58 15.87 11.67
CA PHE A 142 20.50 16.87 11.84
C PHE A 142 20.45 17.50 13.24
N ASP A 143 20.98 16.79 14.25
CA ASP A 143 21.09 17.28 15.63
C ASP A 143 22.42 18.01 15.91
N GLY A 144 23.21 18.27 14.87
CA GLY A 144 24.51 18.94 14.98
C GLY A 144 25.68 18.01 15.31
N TYR A 145 25.43 16.72 15.54
CA TYR A 145 26.47 15.72 15.75
C TYR A 145 26.80 15.00 14.43
N ASP A 146 27.99 15.25 13.88
CA ASP A 146 28.44 14.58 12.66
C ASP A 146 28.87 13.14 12.96
N ARG A 147 27.97 12.18 12.68
CA ARG A 147 28.18 10.74 12.88
C ARG A 147 29.09 10.11 11.84
N THR A 148 29.15 10.68 10.64
CA THR A 148 29.81 10.05 9.50
C THR A 148 31.18 10.64 9.23
N HIS A 149 31.50 11.82 9.76
CA HIS A 149 32.77 12.51 9.56
C HIS A 149 33.11 12.66 8.06
N GLY A 150 32.10 12.99 7.25
CA GLY A 150 32.22 13.12 5.79
C GLY A 150 32.34 11.80 5.01
N ASN A 151 32.10 10.66 5.66
CA ASN A 151 32.07 9.34 5.03
C ASN A 151 30.64 8.92 4.62
N TRP A 152 30.51 7.91 3.77
CA TRP A 152 29.20 7.37 3.38
C TRP A 152 28.51 6.53 4.46
N ARG A 153 29.24 6.17 5.52
CA ARG A 153 28.75 5.45 6.71
C ARG A 153 29.58 5.82 7.95
N ARG A 154 29.00 5.72 9.13
CA ARG A 154 29.74 5.79 10.40
C ARG A 154 30.71 4.61 10.55
N MET A 155 31.85 4.87 11.19
CA MET A 155 33.00 3.97 11.32
C MET A 155 33.18 3.40 12.74
N ASP A 156 32.42 3.90 13.71
CA ASP A 156 32.40 3.46 15.11
C ASP A 156 31.63 2.14 15.33
N ILE A 157 30.83 1.72 14.34
CA ILE A 157 30.10 0.46 14.35
C ILE A 157 30.31 -0.35 13.08
N GLY A 158 30.37 -1.67 13.23
CA GLY A 158 30.46 -2.61 12.13
C GLY A 158 29.19 -3.42 11.94
N VAL A 159 29.29 -4.70 12.27
CA VAL A 159 28.21 -5.71 12.21
C VAL A 159 28.03 -6.40 13.57
N ASP A 160 28.52 -5.75 14.62
CA ASP A 160 28.59 -6.19 16.01
C ASP A 160 27.30 -5.87 16.77
N TYR A 161 26.21 -6.52 16.37
CA TYR A 161 24.94 -6.50 17.10
C TYR A 161 25.15 -6.96 18.56
N PRO A 162 24.56 -6.30 19.58
CA PRO A 162 23.48 -5.29 19.55
C PRO A 162 23.93 -3.82 19.58
N PHE A 163 25.18 -3.54 19.18
CA PHE A 163 25.79 -2.20 19.16
C PHE A 163 25.72 -1.48 20.52
N PRO A 164 26.26 -2.05 21.61
CA PRO A 164 26.20 -1.45 22.95
C PRO A 164 26.96 -0.13 23.07
N GLN A 165 27.91 0.16 22.17
CA GLN A 165 28.67 1.41 22.14
C GLN A 165 27.84 2.63 21.71
N LEU A 166 26.65 2.40 21.14
CA LEU A 166 25.80 3.48 20.66
C LEU A 166 24.89 4.02 21.76
N PRO A 167 24.66 5.34 21.80
CA PRO A 167 23.67 5.91 22.70
C PRO A 167 22.27 5.46 22.28
N GLU A 168 21.37 5.24 23.24
CA GLU A 168 20.01 4.73 22.98
C GLU A 168 19.19 5.63 22.04
N LYS A 169 19.46 6.95 22.03
CA LYS A 169 18.83 7.89 21.10
C LYS A 169 19.17 7.66 19.62
N ASP A 170 20.28 6.98 19.34
CA ASP A 170 20.76 6.76 17.98
C ASP A 170 20.39 5.38 17.43
N ILE A 171 19.83 4.49 18.26
CA ILE A 171 19.52 3.11 17.90
C ILE A 171 18.09 2.73 18.29
N CYS A 172 17.36 2.20 17.33
CA CYS A 172 16.05 1.58 17.52
C CYS A 172 16.20 0.08 17.28
N ARG A 173 16.16 -0.70 18.37
CA ARG A 173 16.16 -2.16 18.32
C ARG A 173 14.72 -2.62 18.11
N PHE A 174 14.45 -3.19 16.94
CA PHE A 174 13.09 -3.59 16.58
C PHE A 174 12.73 -4.85 17.39
N PRO A 175 11.59 -4.87 18.11
CA PRO A 175 11.27 -5.93 19.07
C PRO A 175 10.87 -7.26 18.41
N TYR A 176 10.59 -7.26 17.11
CA TYR A 176 10.08 -8.41 16.36
C TYR A 176 11.03 -8.83 15.23
N ALA A 177 10.81 -10.01 14.67
CA ALA A 177 11.43 -10.41 13.40
C ALA A 177 10.51 -10.05 12.23
N VAL A 178 11.06 -9.82 11.04
CA VAL A 178 10.28 -9.52 9.84
C VAL A 178 10.31 -10.71 8.89
N LEU A 179 9.16 -11.36 8.72
CA LEU A 179 8.96 -12.42 7.74
C LEU A 179 8.42 -11.82 6.43
N GLU A 180 9.15 -12.02 5.34
CA GLU A 180 8.74 -11.63 3.99
C GLU A 180 8.47 -12.91 3.18
N VAL A 181 7.22 -13.10 2.77
CA VAL A 181 6.79 -14.20 1.90
C VAL A 181 6.53 -13.65 0.50
N LYS A 182 7.26 -14.17 -0.48
CA LYS A 182 7.08 -13.89 -1.90
C LYS A 182 6.52 -15.11 -2.59
N LEU A 183 5.39 -14.94 -3.26
CA LEU A 183 4.73 -15.97 -4.03
C LEU A 183 4.82 -15.62 -5.50
N GLN A 184 4.95 -16.64 -6.32
CA GLN A 184 4.92 -16.55 -7.77
C GLN A 184 4.11 -17.73 -8.29
N THR A 185 2.81 -17.72 -8.06
CA THR A 185 1.89 -18.74 -8.60
C THR A 185 1.44 -18.36 -10.02
N GLN A 186 1.13 -19.37 -10.82
CA GLN A 186 0.55 -19.17 -12.15
C GLN A 186 -0.91 -18.74 -11.99
N LEU A 187 -1.43 -17.98 -12.97
CA LEU A 187 -2.84 -17.56 -13.00
C LEU A 187 -3.77 -18.77 -12.83
N GLY A 188 -4.65 -18.73 -11.83
CA GLY A 188 -5.59 -19.79 -11.51
C GLY A 188 -5.08 -20.87 -10.55
N GLN A 189 -3.81 -20.82 -10.12
CA GLN A 189 -3.30 -21.70 -9.06
C GLN A 189 -3.25 -20.98 -7.71
N GLU A 190 -3.86 -21.62 -6.71
CA GLU A 190 -3.74 -21.19 -5.33
C GLU A 190 -2.30 -21.41 -4.81
N PRO A 191 -1.85 -20.58 -3.86
CA PRO A 191 -0.61 -20.86 -3.13
C PRO A 191 -0.69 -22.19 -2.37
N PRO A 192 0.45 -22.81 -2.06
CA PRO A 192 0.47 -24.02 -1.23
C PRO A 192 -0.27 -23.82 0.09
N ALA A 193 -1.11 -24.80 0.48
CA ALA A 193 -1.99 -24.72 1.65
C ALA A 193 -1.22 -24.35 2.93
N TRP A 194 -0.05 -24.94 3.15
CA TRP A 194 0.78 -24.66 4.32
C TRP A 194 1.21 -23.19 4.44
N VAL A 195 1.33 -22.45 3.32
CA VAL A 195 1.63 -21.02 3.35
C VAL A 195 0.42 -20.22 3.81
N ARG A 196 -0.79 -20.57 3.32
CA ARG A 196 -2.03 -19.92 3.75
C ARG A 196 -2.27 -20.14 5.24
N ASP A 197 -2.01 -21.36 5.71
CA ASP A 197 -2.11 -21.71 7.13
C ASP A 197 -1.08 -20.93 7.96
N LEU A 198 0.16 -20.82 7.48
CA LEU A 198 1.21 -20.05 8.18
C LEU A 198 0.83 -18.56 8.29
N VAL A 199 0.32 -17.95 7.21
CA VAL A 199 -0.06 -16.53 7.17
C VAL A 199 -1.27 -16.23 8.05
N SER A 200 -2.20 -17.18 8.19
CA SER A 200 -3.38 -17.06 9.08
C SER A 200 -3.10 -17.50 10.52
N SER A 201 -1.95 -18.13 10.78
CA SER A 201 -1.61 -18.65 12.10
C SER A 201 -1.37 -17.56 13.16
N HIS A 202 -1.28 -18.01 14.41
CA HIS A 202 -0.95 -17.19 15.57
C HIS A 202 0.52 -16.74 15.62
N LEU A 203 1.38 -17.28 14.74
CA LEU A 203 2.83 -17.02 14.73
C LEU A 203 3.20 -15.71 14.05
N VAL A 204 2.32 -15.19 13.20
CA VAL A 204 2.60 -14.01 12.38
C VAL A 204 1.48 -12.99 12.51
N GLU A 205 1.86 -11.73 12.37
CA GLU A 205 0.95 -10.62 12.22
C GLU A 205 1.21 -9.94 10.88
N ALA A 206 0.16 -9.79 10.08
CA ALA A 206 0.26 -9.21 8.77
C ALA A 206 0.38 -7.68 8.89
N VAL A 207 1.55 -7.15 8.53
CA VAL A 207 1.78 -5.71 8.40
C VAL A 207 2.05 -5.39 6.93
N PRO A 208 1.04 -4.95 6.16
CA PRO A 208 1.20 -4.74 4.73
C PRO A 208 2.19 -3.61 4.44
N LYS A 209 3.07 -3.86 3.47
CA LYS A 209 4.03 -2.89 2.91
C LYS A 209 4.93 -2.22 3.98
N PHE A 210 5.25 -2.94 5.06
CA PHE A 210 6.21 -2.51 6.08
C PHE A 210 7.55 -2.12 5.45
N SER A 211 8.12 -1.00 5.89
CA SER A 211 9.40 -0.49 5.39
C SER A 211 10.33 -0.14 6.53
N LYS A 212 11.50 -0.81 6.54
CA LYS A 212 12.59 -0.56 7.50
C LYS A 212 13.04 0.91 7.49
N PHE A 213 13.10 1.53 6.31
CA PHE A 213 13.47 2.93 6.13
C PHE A 213 12.40 3.89 6.69
N ILE A 214 11.12 3.60 6.45
CA ILE A 214 10.05 4.45 6.98
C ILE A 214 9.98 4.30 8.51
N HIS A 215 10.06 3.07 9.03
CA HIS A 215 10.03 2.83 10.47
C HIS A 215 11.18 3.53 11.20
N GLY A 216 12.44 3.36 10.75
CA GLY A 216 13.55 4.04 11.41
C GLY A 216 13.47 5.57 11.30
N GLY A 217 12.87 6.11 10.25
CA GLY A 217 12.70 7.56 10.08
C GLY A 217 11.63 8.11 11.02
N ALA A 218 10.53 7.37 11.17
CA ALA A 218 9.45 7.69 12.10
C ALA A 218 9.90 7.60 13.57
N THR A 219 10.72 6.60 13.91
CA THR A 219 11.14 6.34 15.30
C THR A 219 12.36 7.13 15.75
N LEU A 220 13.39 7.28 14.92
CA LEU A 220 14.65 7.93 15.32
C LEU A 220 14.68 9.43 15.00
N LEU A 221 13.95 9.84 13.97
CA LEU A 221 13.92 11.22 13.47
C LEU A 221 12.54 11.83 13.63
N THR A 222 11.89 11.48 14.74
CA THR A 222 10.52 11.88 15.07
C THR A 222 10.38 13.40 15.01
N ASP A 223 11.36 14.18 15.45
CA ASP A 223 11.30 15.65 15.46
C ASP A 223 11.35 16.30 14.06
N HIS A 224 11.85 15.58 13.06
CA HIS A 224 11.97 16.08 11.68
C HIS A 224 10.87 15.55 10.76
N VAL A 225 9.95 14.73 11.27
CA VAL A 225 8.85 14.15 10.50
C VAL A 225 7.49 14.50 11.09
N ASN A 226 6.58 14.95 10.23
CA ASN A 226 5.21 15.29 10.61
C ASN A 226 4.24 14.14 10.31
N LEU A 227 4.59 13.30 9.33
CA LEU A 227 3.79 12.15 8.90
C LEU A 227 4.42 10.86 9.41
N LEU A 228 3.62 10.03 10.08
CA LEU A 228 4.00 8.74 10.64
C LEU A 228 3.27 7.60 9.92
N PRO A 229 3.84 6.39 9.83
CA PRO A 229 3.15 5.25 9.23
C PRO A 229 2.04 4.71 10.14
N PHE A 230 1.04 4.05 9.56
CA PHE A 230 -0.12 3.52 10.29
C PHE A 230 0.24 2.54 11.42
N TRP A 231 1.27 1.70 11.23
CA TRP A 231 1.72 0.73 12.23
C TRP A 231 2.46 1.37 13.41
N TYR A 232 2.79 2.66 13.36
CA TYR A 232 3.54 3.33 14.44
C TYR A 232 2.82 3.23 15.79
N SER A 233 1.49 3.41 15.80
CA SER A 233 0.66 3.36 17.02
C SER A 233 0.47 1.95 17.61
N GLN A 234 0.83 0.92 16.84
CA GLN A 234 0.64 -0.50 17.19
C GLN A 234 1.92 -1.14 17.72
N MET A 235 3.04 -0.42 17.70
CA MET A 235 4.33 -0.97 18.14
C MET A 235 4.36 -1.38 19.62
N ASP A 236 3.54 -0.75 20.47
CA ASP A 236 3.42 -1.06 21.90
C ASP A 236 2.45 -2.22 22.19
N VAL A 237 1.76 -2.75 21.18
CA VAL A 237 0.81 -3.86 21.35
C VAL A 237 1.59 -5.18 21.31
N ASP A 238 1.32 -6.06 22.27
CA ASP A 238 1.83 -7.44 22.20
C ASP A 238 1.08 -8.21 21.12
N ILE A 239 1.80 -8.58 20.07
CA ILE A 239 1.28 -9.28 18.89
C ILE A 239 1.10 -10.80 19.12
N ARG A 240 1.49 -11.31 20.30
CA ARG A 240 1.40 -12.74 20.62
C ARG A 240 -0.06 -13.16 20.81
N LYS A 241 -0.57 -13.92 19.85
CA LYS A 241 -1.89 -14.54 19.92
C LYS A 241 -1.82 -15.85 20.73
N PRO A 242 -2.89 -16.22 21.49
CA PRO A 242 -2.92 -17.49 22.20
C PRO A 242 -2.72 -18.65 21.24
N LYS A 243 -1.96 -19.66 21.67
CA LYS A 243 -1.67 -20.84 20.84
C LYS A 243 -2.97 -21.57 20.53
N ILE A 244 -3.37 -21.54 19.27
CA ILE A 244 -4.39 -22.46 18.76
C ILE A 244 -3.68 -23.81 18.65
N GLN A 245 -4.15 -24.82 19.38
CA GLN A 245 -3.67 -26.20 19.28
C GLN A 245 -4.10 -26.80 17.94
N GLN A 246 -3.48 -26.34 16.86
CA GLN A 246 -3.42 -27.04 15.60
C GLN A 246 -1.97 -27.52 15.50
N GLU A 247 -1.76 -28.82 15.34
CA GLU A 247 -0.44 -29.45 15.27
C GLU A 247 0.30 -28.98 14.00
N TYR A 248 0.85 -27.78 14.05
CA TYR A 248 1.76 -27.28 13.03
C TYR A 248 3.16 -27.81 13.36
N GLY A 249 3.49 -28.97 12.81
CA GLY A 249 4.79 -29.60 12.96
C GLY A 249 5.02 -30.63 11.88
N ILE A 250 6.30 -30.84 11.53
CA ILE A 250 6.72 -31.99 10.75
C ILE A 250 6.46 -33.21 11.63
N SER A 251 5.32 -33.87 11.45
CA SER A 251 5.15 -35.22 11.99
C SER A 251 6.13 -36.10 11.23
N ARG A 252 7.31 -36.34 11.82
CA ARG A 252 8.14 -37.46 11.38
C ARG A 252 7.28 -38.68 11.61
N GLN A 253 6.64 -39.19 10.55
CA GLN A 253 6.04 -40.51 10.55
C GLN A 253 7.12 -41.47 11.05
N HIS A 254 7.00 -41.86 12.31
CA HIS A 254 7.79 -42.93 12.84
C HIS A 254 7.23 -44.19 12.18
N ASN A 255 7.87 -44.60 11.09
CA ASN A 255 7.54 -45.80 10.33
C ASN A 255 7.45 -46.99 11.28
N ARG A 256 6.23 -47.32 11.73
CA ARG A 256 5.92 -48.67 12.18
C ARG A 256 5.87 -49.53 10.93
N ILE A 257 6.95 -50.27 10.75
CA ILE A 257 7.11 -51.33 9.75
C ILE A 257 5.90 -52.27 9.84
N ALA A 258 4.97 -52.13 8.90
CA ALA A 258 4.04 -53.19 8.53
C ALA A 258 4.37 -53.56 7.08
N ARG A 259 4.94 -54.75 6.92
CA ARG A 259 5.21 -55.36 5.62
C ARG A 259 3.87 -55.74 4.99
N SER A 260 3.57 -55.19 3.82
CA SER A 260 2.78 -55.89 2.80
C SER A 260 3.06 -55.30 1.41
N SER A 261 3.42 -56.20 0.52
CA SER A 261 3.80 -56.08 -0.89
C SER A 261 2.68 -55.58 -1.82
N SER A 262 3.03 -54.73 -2.80
CA SER A 262 2.44 -54.60 -4.16
C SER A 262 2.91 -53.24 -4.74
N SER A 263 3.98 -53.21 -5.54
CA SER A 263 3.99 -53.22 -7.01
C SER A 263 3.41 -51.94 -7.66
N GLY A 264 4.29 -51.06 -8.12
CA GLY A 264 3.91 -49.93 -8.97
C GLY A 264 5.10 -49.01 -9.21
N ASN A 265 5.90 -49.34 -10.23
CA ASN A 265 6.90 -48.46 -10.84
C ASN A 265 6.26 -47.11 -11.21
N GLU A 266 7.01 -46.01 -11.04
CA GLU A 266 7.37 -45.12 -12.17
C GLU A 266 8.34 -44.01 -11.69
N LEU A 267 9.63 -44.33 -11.87
CA LEU A 267 10.73 -43.53 -12.44
C LEU A 267 10.88 -42.04 -12.02
N ASP A 268 11.94 -41.83 -11.23
CA ASP A 268 12.73 -40.60 -11.17
C ASP A 268 13.49 -40.40 -12.50
N GLU A 269 13.37 -39.21 -13.09
CA GLU A 269 14.29 -38.69 -14.10
C GLU A 269 14.89 -37.36 -13.60
N GLU A 270 15.95 -37.46 -12.78
CA GLU A 270 16.99 -36.44 -12.73
C GLU A 270 18.25 -37.00 -13.39
N GLU A 271 18.52 -36.62 -14.65
CA GLU A 271 19.89 -36.31 -15.08
C GLU A 271 19.91 -35.61 -16.45
N LEU A 272 20.88 -34.71 -16.59
CA LEU A 272 21.33 -34.05 -17.83
C LEU A 272 20.58 -32.77 -18.29
N THR A 273 21.01 -31.61 -17.78
CA THR A 273 21.99 -30.76 -18.49
C THR A 273 22.13 -29.40 -17.80
N GLY A 274 23.34 -29.11 -17.34
CA GLY A 274 23.73 -27.77 -16.92
C GLY A 274 23.97 -26.87 -18.13
N SER A 275 23.64 -25.58 -17.99
CA SER A 275 24.40 -24.48 -18.60
C SER A 275 24.00 -23.14 -17.96
N SER A 276 25.02 -22.42 -17.52
CA SER A 276 24.99 -21.06 -16.99
C SER A 276 24.18 -20.08 -17.84
N TYR A 277 23.24 -19.39 -17.19
CA TYR A 277 22.78 -18.07 -17.63
C TYR A 277 22.73 -17.12 -16.44
N THR A 278 23.81 -16.38 -16.23
CA THR A 278 23.81 -15.13 -15.48
C THR A 278 23.19 -14.04 -16.35
N GLY A 279 21.86 -13.97 -16.36
CA GLY A 279 21.09 -12.86 -16.93
C GLY A 279 20.64 -11.88 -15.85
N VAL A 280 20.61 -10.59 -16.19
CA VAL A 280 20.05 -9.53 -15.34
C VAL A 280 18.56 -9.81 -15.11
N HIS A 281 18.23 -10.36 -13.94
CA HIS A 281 16.85 -10.57 -13.53
C HIS A 281 16.19 -9.22 -13.18
N PHE A 282 15.34 -8.73 -14.08
CA PHE A 282 14.26 -7.82 -13.71
C PHE A 282 13.21 -8.65 -12.97
N SER A 283 13.22 -8.61 -11.64
CA SER A 283 12.26 -9.31 -10.81
C SER A 283 10.88 -8.66 -10.97
N ASN A 284 10.11 -9.17 -11.92
CA ASN A 284 8.67 -8.95 -12.04
C ASN A 284 7.93 -9.92 -11.12
N ASP A 285 8.18 -9.80 -9.81
CA ASP A 285 7.50 -10.62 -8.79
C ASP A 285 6.03 -10.14 -8.70
N ILE A 286 5.11 -10.87 -9.34
CA ILE A 286 3.67 -10.80 -9.06
C ILE A 286 3.43 -11.72 -7.88
N ASN A 287 2.91 -11.19 -6.79
CA ASN A 287 2.41 -11.96 -5.66
C ASN A 287 0.92 -12.23 -5.95
N PRO A 288 0.49 -13.44 -6.35
CA PRO A 288 -0.89 -13.65 -6.80
C PRO A 288 -1.89 -13.66 -5.63
N LEU A 289 -1.39 -13.72 -4.40
CA LEU A 289 -2.18 -13.44 -3.19
C LEU A 289 -2.37 -11.95 -2.90
N GLU A 290 -1.80 -11.03 -3.70
CA GLU A 290 -2.16 -9.61 -3.60
C GLU A 290 -3.50 -9.28 -4.28
N GLU A 291 -4.08 -10.20 -5.05
CA GLU A 291 -5.44 -10.05 -5.60
C GLU A 291 -6.52 -10.39 -4.57
N ASP A 292 -6.26 -11.31 -3.64
CA ASP A 292 -7.27 -11.81 -2.69
C ASP A 292 -7.10 -11.30 -1.25
N LEU A 293 -6.07 -10.48 -0.97
CA LEU A 293 -5.96 -9.77 0.30
C LEU A 293 -6.67 -8.42 0.19
N ASP A 294 -7.99 -8.48 0.29
CA ASP A 294 -8.80 -7.34 0.68
C ASP A 294 -8.18 -6.71 1.95
N GLU A 295 -7.71 -5.46 1.86
CA GLU A 295 -7.35 -4.60 3.00
C GLU A 295 -8.57 -4.27 3.89
N SER A 296 -9.69 -4.98 3.73
CA SER A 296 -10.91 -4.89 4.53
C SER A 296 -10.92 -5.86 5.72
N THR A 297 -9.87 -6.66 5.96
CA THR A 297 -9.76 -7.43 7.21
C THR A 297 -9.56 -6.44 8.36
N PRO A 298 -10.56 -6.22 9.23
CA PRO A 298 -10.36 -5.40 10.39
C PRO A 298 -9.33 -6.10 11.27
N LEU A 299 -8.27 -5.39 11.64
CA LEU A 299 -7.28 -5.89 12.62
C LEU A 299 -7.86 -6.09 14.02
N LEU A 300 -9.19 -5.99 14.21
CA LEU A 300 -9.86 -6.19 15.49
C LEU A 300 -11.29 -6.74 15.29
N LEU A 301 -11.59 -7.85 15.97
CA LEU A 301 -12.84 -8.20 16.66
C LEU A 301 -12.58 -9.51 17.46
N PRO A 302 -13.21 -9.76 18.63
CA PRO A 302 -14.64 -9.55 18.84
C PRO A 302 -15.12 -8.99 20.19
N ASN A 303 -16.40 -8.60 20.17
CA ASN A 303 -17.42 -8.66 21.24
C ASN A 303 -17.27 -7.84 22.53
N THR A 304 -18.05 -6.76 22.60
CA THR A 304 -18.97 -6.53 23.73
C THR A 304 -20.18 -5.73 23.26
N TYR A 305 -21.28 -6.42 22.99
CA TYR A 305 -22.61 -5.82 22.95
C TYR A 305 -23.10 -5.65 24.40
N THR A 306 -23.07 -4.44 24.95
CA THR A 306 -23.94 -4.09 26.08
C THR A 306 -25.20 -3.44 25.52
N ASN A 307 -26.21 -4.27 25.32
CA ASN A 307 -27.54 -3.86 24.91
C ASN A 307 -28.24 -3.17 26.09
N ARG A 308 -28.29 -1.84 26.09
CA ARG A 308 -29.09 -1.08 27.07
C ARG A 308 -30.51 -0.95 26.51
N GLN A 309 -31.38 -1.86 26.94
CA GLN A 309 -32.81 -1.85 26.61
C GLN A 309 -33.48 -0.59 27.16
N SER A 310 -34.06 0.21 26.27
CA SER A 310 -35.06 1.23 26.60
C SER A 310 -36.39 0.78 26.01
N ASN A 311 -37.37 0.52 26.87
CA ASN A 311 -38.70 0.02 26.50
C ASN A 311 -39.60 1.11 25.94
N SER A 312 -39.83 1.10 24.63
CA SER A 312 -41.13 1.54 24.08
C SER A 312 -41.50 0.71 22.83
N PRO A 313 -42.69 0.08 22.80
CA PRO A 313 -43.09 -0.86 21.74
C PRO A 313 -43.33 -0.17 20.38
N ILE A 314 -43.79 1.08 20.39
CA ILE A 314 -44.10 1.85 19.16
C ILE A 314 -42.82 2.24 18.41
N ARG A 315 -41.74 2.57 19.14
CA ARG A 315 -40.47 2.99 18.52
C ARG A 315 -39.77 1.82 17.81
N LYS A 316 -39.88 0.60 18.36
CA LYS A 316 -39.38 -0.63 17.69
C LYS A 316 -40.06 -0.87 16.36
N PHE A 317 -41.39 -0.73 16.29
CA PHE A 317 -42.13 -0.93 15.04
C PHE A 317 -41.69 0.06 13.95
N PHE A 318 -41.58 1.35 14.26
CA PHE A 318 -41.12 2.35 13.30
C PHE A 318 -39.65 2.17 12.88
N TYR A 319 -38.75 1.74 13.80
CA TYR A 319 -37.37 1.42 13.44
C TYR A 319 -37.27 0.16 12.57
N GLN A 320 -38.11 -0.85 12.80
CA GLN A 320 -38.12 -2.07 11.99
C GLN A 320 -38.62 -1.80 10.58
N LEU A 321 -39.67 -0.97 10.46
CA LEU A 321 -40.26 -0.59 9.17
C LEU A 321 -39.33 0.35 8.39
N TYR A 322 -38.67 1.30 9.07
CA TYR A 322 -37.63 2.16 8.48
C TYR A 322 -36.39 1.36 8.07
N GLY A 323 -35.96 0.39 8.88
CA GLY A 323 -34.83 -0.48 8.58
C GLY A 323 -35.09 -1.42 7.40
N GLN A 324 -36.30 -2.00 7.30
CA GLN A 324 -36.70 -2.82 6.14
C GLN A 324 -36.87 -1.99 4.87
N PHE A 325 -37.39 -0.76 4.98
CA PHE A 325 -37.51 0.18 3.86
C PHE A 325 -36.12 0.62 3.35
N LEU A 326 -35.19 0.94 4.25
CA LEU A 326 -33.80 1.26 3.88
C LEU A 326 -33.07 0.06 3.27
N HIS A 327 -33.23 -1.15 3.82
CA HIS A 327 -32.60 -2.37 3.30
C HIS A 327 -33.16 -2.81 1.94
N TYR A 328 -34.41 -2.46 1.62
CA TYR A 328 -35.01 -2.76 0.30
C TYR A 328 -34.58 -1.75 -0.78
N PHE A 329 -34.26 -0.51 -0.41
CA PHE A 329 -33.80 0.53 -1.34
C PHE A 329 -32.27 0.70 -1.40
N ASN A 330 -31.51 0.23 -0.41
CA ASN A 330 -30.05 0.03 -0.49
C ASN A 330 -29.77 -1.36 -1.04
N ASP A 331 -29.95 -1.52 -2.35
CA ASP A 331 -29.52 -2.71 -3.07
C ASP A 331 -27.98 -2.82 -3.04
N ASP A 332 -27.48 -4.06 -2.89
CA ASP A 332 -26.12 -4.51 -2.59
C ASP A 332 -25.08 -4.27 -3.72
N ARG A 333 -25.20 -3.14 -4.43
CA ARG A 333 -24.27 -2.74 -5.51
C ARG A 333 -23.39 -1.55 -5.14
N THR A 334 -23.43 -1.12 -3.88
CA THR A 334 -22.53 -0.12 -3.35
C THR A 334 -21.69 -0.74 -2.25
N PHE A 335 -20.39 -0.45 -2.26
CA PHE A 335 -19.41 -0.83 -1.24
C PHE A 335 -19.81 -0.25 0.13
N THR A 336 -20.86 -0.80 0.75
CA THR A 336 -21.36 -0.39 2.05
C THR A 336 -20.48 -1.02 3.10
N VAL A 337 -19.47 -0.25 3.47
CA VAL A 337 -18.57 -0.61 4.55
C VAL A 337 -19.39 -0.77 5.83
N LYS A 338 -19.10 -1.83 6.60
CA LYS A 338 -19.79 -2.16 7.85
C LYS A 338 -19.90 -0.93 8.75
N GLU A 339 -21.11 -0.68 9.26
CA GLU A 339 -21.38 0.40 10.21
C GLU A 339 -20.43 0.26 11.43
N GLY A 340 -19.58 1.27 11.66
CA GLY A 340 -18.59 1.29 12.75
C GLY A 340 -17.11 1.29 12.34
N THR A 341 -16.78 1.19 11.05
CA THR A 341 -15.38 1.39 10.60
C THR A 341 -14.97 2.86 10.78
N ASN A 342 -14.11 3.13 11.76
CA ASN A 342 -13.54 4.46 11.95
C ASN A 342 -12.38 4.67 10.96
N TRP A 343 -12.62 5.49 9.94
CA TRP A 343 -11.64 5.82 8.91
C TRP A 343 -10.56 6.77 9.39
N ASP A 344 -10.85 7.51 10.46
CA ASP A 344 -9.93 8.50 10.99
C ASP A 344 -9.05 7.87 12.08
N LEU A 345 -7.98 7.22 11.62
CA LEU A 345 -6.90 6.75 12.49
C LEU A 345 -6.30 7.91 13.31
N ASN A 346 -6.31 9.15 12.80
CA ASN A 346 -5.80 10.29 13.56
C ASN A 346 -6.71 10.64 14.74
N ALA A 347 -8.04 10.53 14.57
CA ALA A 347 -8.98 10.71 15.67
C ALA A 347 -8.90 9.56 16.69
N THR A 348 -8.78 8.32 16.20
CA THR A 348 -8.75 7.11 17.05
C THR A 348 -7.49 7.02 17.89
N PHE A 349 -6.33 7.38 17.33
CA PHE A 349 -5.02 7.27 17.98
C PHE A 349 -4.45 8.63 18.42
N LYS A 350 -5.29 9.67 18.51
CA LYS A 350 -4.87 11.02 18.89
C LYS A 350 -4.07 11.04 20.19
N ASP A 351 -4.44 10.19 21.15
CA ASP A 351 -3.80 10.10 22.47
C ASP A 351 -2.43 9.41 22.44
N LYS A 352 -2.17 8.55 21.43
CA LYS A 352 -0.89 7.86 21.25
C LYS A 352 0.09 8.61 20.34
N LEU A 353 -0.36 9.67 19.67
CA LEU A 353 0.47 10.41 18.73
C LEU A 353 1.22 11.55 19.42
N PRO A 354 2.51 11.77 19.09
CA PRO A 354 3.20 12.98 19.51
C PRO A 354 2.48 14.24 19.00
N LYS A 355 2.47 15.31 19.80
CA LYS A 355 1.75 16.56 19.48
C LYS A 355 2.10 17.07 18.08
N GLY A 356 1.07 17.34 17.27
CA GLY A 356 1.21 17.91 15.92
C GLY A 356 1.55 16.93 14.79
N LYS A 357 1.54 15.61 15.05
CA LYS A 357 1.86 14.58 14.03
C LYS A 357 0.60 13.85 13.57
N THR A 358 0.61 13.47 12.30
CA THR A 358 -0.51 12.76 11.67
C THR A 358 -0.04 11.44 11.08
N ILE A 359 -0.94 10.47 11.07
CA ILE A 359 -0.77 9.16 10.48
C ILE A 359 -1.08 9.24 8.99
N CYS A 360 -0.15 8.77 8.18
CA CYS A 360 -0.34 8.53 6.76
C CYS A 360 -0.74 7.07 6.56
N VAL A 361 -1.95 6.88 6.05
CA VAL A 361 -2.43 5.60 5.54
C VAL A 361 -2.29 5.65 4.02
N PRO A 362 -1.43 4.83 3.41
CA PRO A 362 -1.30 4.83 1.96
C PRO A 362 -2.57 4.21 1.35
N VAL A 363 -3.42 5.02 0.73
CA VAL A 363 -4.61 4.55 0.02
C VAL A 363 -4.21 4.05 -1.36
N ARG A 364 -4.53 2.79 -1.67
CA ARG A 364 -4.40 2.22 -3.01
C ARG A 364 -5.50 2.80 -3.91
N ILE A 365 -5.13 3.45 -5.00
CA ILE A 365 -6.10 3.90 -6.02
C ILE A 365 -6.03 2.94 -7.19
N GLU A 366 -7.07 2.15 -7.36
CA GLU A 366 -7.20 1.32 -8.54
C GLU A 366 -7.79 2.12 -9.72
N PRO A 367 -7.39 1.85 -10.97
CA PRO A 367 -7.99 2.47 -12.15
C PRO A 367 -9.52 2.32 -12.20
N LYS A 368 -10.04 1.19 -11.67
CA LYS A 368 -11.48 0.94 -11.58
C LYS A 368 -12.24 2.01 -10.80
N VAL A 369 -11.58 2.70 -9.85
CA VAL A 369 -12.19 3.78 -9.05
C VAL A 369 -12.48 5.00 -9.93
N TYR A 370 -11.57 5.35 -10.85
CA TYR A 370 -11.79 6.42 -11.82
C TYR A 370 -12.93 6.07 -12.78
N PHE A 371 -12.93 4.86 -13.33
CA PHE A 371 -14.02 4.40 -14.21
C PHE A 371 -15.37 4.30 -13.48
N ALA A 372 -15.37 3.91 -12.20
CA ALA A 372 -16.57 3.92 -11.38
C ALA A 372 -17.09 5.35 -11.19
N ASN A 373 -16.20 6.33 -10.94
CA ASN A 373 -16.58 7.73 -10.83
C ASN A 373 -17.16 8.27 -12.14
N GLU A 374 -16.51 7.99 -13.28
CA GLU A 374 -17.03 8.34 -14.61
C GLU A 374 -18.40 7.72 -14.88
N ARG A 375 -18.58 6.43 -14.57
CA ARG A 375 -19.88 5.74 -14.71
C ARG A 375 -20.97 6.42 -13.88
N THR A 376 -20.67 6.80 -12.64
CA THR A 376 -21.63 7.53 -11.82
C THR A 376 -21.96 8.90 -12.42
N PHE A 377 -20.95 9.64 -12.89
CA PHE A 377 -21.17 10.94 -13.56
C PHE A 377 -22.05 10.82 -14.80
N LEU A 378 -21.80 9.82 -15.66
CA LEU A 378 -22.63 9.55 -16.83
C LEU A 378 -24.07 9.17 -16.46
N SER A 379 -24.26 8.43 -15.37
CA SER A 379 -25.60 8.12 -14.84
C SER A 379 -26.34 9.37 -14.37
N TRP A 380 -25.66 10.27 -13.64
CA TRP A 380 -26.23 11.56 -13.21
C TRP A 380 -26.56 12.49 -14.39
N LEU A 381 -25.69 12.54 -15.40
CA LEU A 381 -25.96 13.25 -16.65
C LEU A 381 -27.18 12.69 -17.36
N SER A 382 -27.33 11.37 -17.44
CA SER A 382 -28.51 10.73 -18.05
C SER A 382 -29.80 11.12 -17.34
N ILE A 383 -29.83 11.11 -16.00
CA ILE A 383 -30.99 11.56 -15.22
C ILE A 383 -31.32 13.04 -15.51
N GLY A 384 -30.30 13.91 -15.50
CA GLY A 384 -30.46 15.32 -15.83
C GLY A 384 -31.01 15.55 -17.24
N MET A 385 -30.53 14.79 -18.23
CA MET A 385 -31.04 14.83 -19.60
C MET A 385 -32.51 14.38 -19.66
N ILE A 386 -32.89 13.28 -19.01
CA ILE A 386 -34.29 12.80 -18.99
C ILE A 386 -35.23 13.85 -18.38
N LEU A 387 -34.82 14.50 -17.28
CA LEU A 387 -35.59 15.60 -16.68
C LEU A 387 -35.70 16.80 -17.63
N GLY A 388 -34.61 17.14 -18.33
CA GLY A 388 -34.61 18.20 -19.35
C GLY A 388 -35.53 17.89 -20.54
N PHE A 389 -35.50 16.66 -21.05
CA PHE A 389 -36.41 16.21 -22.10
C PHE A 389 -37.87 16.23 -21.64
N THR A 390 -38.14 15.84 -20.40
CA THR A 390 -39.49 15.88 -19.81
C THR A 390 -39.99 17.32 -19.67
N ALA A 391 -39.13 18.24 -19.23
CA ALA A 391 -39.46 19.67 -19.20
C ALA A 391 -39.77 20.21 -20.61
N MET A 392 -38.96 19.86 -21.61
CA MET A 392 -39.17 20.29 -22.99
C MET A 392 -40.46 19.71 -23.59
N ALA A 393 -40.77 18.45 -23.31
CA ALA A 393 -42.01 17.80 -23.74
C ALA A 393 -43.25 18.49 -23.12
N LEU A 394 -43.19 18.81 -21.82
CA LEU A 394 -44.25 19.56 -21.13
C LEU A 394 -44.40 20.98 -21.64
N LEU A 395 -43.33 21.62 -22.11
CA LEU A 395 -43.37 22.97 -22.68
C LEU A 395 -44.06 22.96 -24.06
N ASN A 396 -43.75 21.98 -24.90
CA ASN A 396 -44.30 21.90 -26.26
C ASN A 396 -45.75 21.37 -26.31
N TYR A 397 -46.11 20.42 -25.45
CA TYR A 397 -47.39 19.72 -25.51
C TYR A 397 -48.30 19.96 -24.28
N GLY A 398 -47.89 20.79 -23.33
CA GLY A 398 -48.59 21.00 -22.06
C GLY A 398 -49.64 22.10 -22.05
N ASN A 399 -50.62 21.96 -21.15
CA ASN A 399 -51.60 22.99 -20.81
C ASN A 399 -50.98 24.12 -19.95
N LYS A 400 -51.75 25.19 -19.67
CA LYS A 400 -51.29 26.32 -18.82
C LYS A 400 -50.74 25.89 -17.45
N SER A 401 -51.37 24.91 -16.81
CA SER A 401 -50.87 24.31 -15.56
C SER A 401 -49.59 23.49 -15.75
N ALA A 402 -49.42 22.81 -16.88
CA ALA A 402 -48.20 22.05 -17.22
C ALA A 402 -47.01 22.96 -17.56
N LEU A 403 -47.24 24.19 -18.03
CA LEU A 403 -46.19 25.19 -18.23
C LEU A 403 -45.48 25.54 -16.91
N THR A 404 -46.21 25.61 -15.80
CA THR A 404 -45.61 25.85 -14.48
C THR A 404 -44.77 24.65 -14.03
N ALA A 405 -45.22 23.43 -14.34
CA ALA A 405 -44.47 22.20 -14.08
C ALA A 405 -43.16 22.14 -14.88
N SER A 406 -43.18 22.55 -16.15
CA SER A 406 -41.99 22.48 -17.03
C SER A 406 -40.85 23.37 -16.53
N ILE A 407 -41.17 24.55 -15.99
CA ILE A 407 -40.19 25.44 -15.34
C ILE A 407 -39.55 24.74 -14.13
N GLY A 408 -40.35 24.08 -13.30
CA GLY A 408 -39.86 23.31 -12.15
C GLY A 408 -38.94 22.15 -12.55
N PHE A 409 -39.33 21.36 -13.55
CA PHE A 409 -38.49 20.27 -14.09
C PHE A 409 -37.22 20.79 -14.76
N PHE A 410 -37.27 21.93 -15.46
CA PHE A 410 -36.10 22.55 -16.09
C PHE A 410 -35.08 23.03 -15.06
N ILE A 411 -35.53 23.71 -14.01
CA ILE A 411 -34.67 24.14 -12.88
C ILE A 411 -34.04 22.91 -12.22
N THR A 412 -34.84 21.88 -11.95
CA THR A 412 -34.37 20.62 -11.35
C THR A 412 -33.31 19.94 -12.22
N ALA A 413 -33.49 19.91 -13.54
CA ALA A 413 -32.51 19.37 -14.48
C ALA A 413 -31.19 20.16 -14.44
N LEU A 414 -31.26 21.50 -14.45
CA LEU A 414 -30.07 22.35 -14.39
C LEU A 414 -29.29 22.18 -13.08
N PHE A 415 -29.98 22.11 -11.94
CA PHE A 415 -29.35 21.82 -10.65
C PHE A 415 -28.74 20.42 -10.60
N THR A 416 -29.42 19.41 -11.16
CA THR A 416 -28.91 18.03 -11.23
C THR A 416 -27.61 17.95 -12.04
N LEU A 417 -27.55 18.64 -13.18
CA LEU A 417 -26.33 18.72 -14.01
C LEU A 417 -25.20 19.46 -13.29
N GLY A 418 -25.49 20.59 -12.67
CA GLY A 418 -24.51 21.36 -11.89
C GLY A 418 -23.95 20.55 -10.71
N TYR A 419 -24.82 19.87 -9.97
CA TYR A 419 -24.44 18.99 -8.86
C TYR A 419 -23.59 17.80 -9.33
N ALA A 420 -23.94 17.18 -10.46
CA ALA A 420 -23.17 16.08 -11.06
C ALA A 420 -21.73 16.51 -11.38
N ILE A 421 -21.56 17.68 -12.01
CA ILE A 421 -20.23 18.23 -12.33
C ILE A 421 -19.45 18.54 -11.06
N TYR A 422 -20.08 19.23 -10.09
CA TYR A 422 -19.45 19.54 -8.81
C TYR A 422 -18.96 18.28 -8.09
N LYS A 423 -19.83 17.25 -7.97
CA LYS A 423 -19.48 15.99 -7.31
C LYS A 423 -18.41 15.22 -8.07
N TYR A 424 -18.45 15.22 -9.41
CA TYR A 424 -17.41 14.61 -10.22
C TYR A 424 -16.04 15.25 -9.97
N ILE A 425 -15.94 16.58 -10.04
CA ILE A 425 -14.69 17.32 -9.79
C ILE A 425 -14.22 17.07 -8.36
N TRP A 426 -15.12 17.19 -7.37
CA TRP A 426 -14.79 16.95 -5.97
C TRP A 426 -14.25 15.53 -5.75
N ARG A 427 -14.89 14.50 -6.34
CA ARG A 427 -14.40 13.12 -6.25
C ARG A 427 -13.05 12.95 -6.94
N VAL A 428 -12.85 13.51 -8.14
CA VAL A 428 -11.55 13.45 -8.85
C VAL A 428 -10.44 14.09 -8.01
N LEU A 429 -10.70 15.25 -7.39
CA LEU A 429 -9.74 15.92 -6.51
C LEU A 429 -9.45 15.08 -5.27
N MET A 430 -10.47 14.53 -4.61
CA MET A 430 -10.29 13.71 -3.41
C MET A 430 -9.54 12.40 -3.71
N ILE A 431 -9.84 11.74 -4.84
CA ILE A 431 -9.12 10.56 -5.30
C ILE A 431 -7.66 10.94 -5.59
N ARG A 432 -7.41 12.04 -6.31
CA ARG A 432 -6.05 12.51 -6.61
C ARG A 432 -5.24 12.83 -5.36
N GLU A 433 -5.87 13.39 -4.34
CA GLU A 433 -5.25 13.68 -3.05
C GLU A 433 -5.14 12.46 -2.11
N LYS A 434 -5.57 11.26 -2.55
CA LYS A 434 -5.53 10.01 -1.76
C LYS A 434 -6.17 10.13 -0.39
N ARG A 435 -7.20 10.97 -0.24
CA ARG A 435 -7.88 11.13 1.05
C ARG A 435 -8.87 10.00 1.26
N ALA A 436 -8.85 9.40 2.45
CA ALA A 436 -9.89 8.47 2.89
C ALA A 436 -11.15 9.27 3.27
N VAL A 437 -12.05 9.46 2.31
CA VAL A 437 -13.34 10.15 2.51
C VAL A 437 -14.46 9.23 2.05
N GLN A 438 -15.64 9.34 2.66
CA GLN A 438 -16.82 8.64 2.18
C GLN A 438 -17.20 9.16 0.78
N TYR A 439 -16.91 8.37 -0.25
CA TYR A 439 -17.23 8.70 -1.63
C TYR A 439 -18.73 8.56 -1.94
N GLY A 440 -19.51 7.92 -1.06
CA GLY A 440 -20.96 7.76 -1.18
C GLY A 440 -21.70 9.09 -1.27
N ASP A 441 -22.79 9.11 -2.04
CA ASP A 441 -23.65 10.30 -2.15
C ASP A 441 -24.97 10.08 -1.43
N MET A 442 -25.06 10.60 -0.21
CA MET A 442 -26.27 10.50 0.62
C MET A 442 -27.27 11.63 0.35
N PHE A 443 -26.84 12.72 -0.29
CA PHE A 443 -27.63 13.94 -0.44
C PHE A 443 -28.30 14.02 -1.81
N GLY A 444 -27.59 13.64 -2.86
CA GLY A 444 -28.04 13.80 -4.25
C GLY A 444 -29.44 13.24 -4.53
N PRO A 445 -29.70 11.94 -4.27
CA PRO A 445 -31.00 11.34 -4.59
C PRO A 445 -32.16 11.99 -3.84
N ASN A 446 -31.98 12.28 -2.55
CA ASN A 446 -32.97 12.94 -1.71
C ASN A 446 -33.32 14.34 -2.22
N MET A 447 -32.30 15.06 -2.73
CA MET A 447 -32.47 16.38 -3.33
C MET A 447 -33.33 16.34 -4.60
N ILE A 448 -33.08 15.39 -5.51
CA ILE A 448 -33.90 15.22 -6.73
C ILE A 448 -35.35 14.93 -6.36
N CYS A 449 -35.58 13.97 -5.45
CA CYS A 449 -36.93 13.62 -5.02
C CYS A 449 -37.68 14.82 -4.43
N GLY A 450 -37.00 15.62 -3.61
CA GLY A 450 -37.56 16.85 -3.04
C GLY A 450 -37.96 17.87 -4.11
N PHE A 451 -37.11 18.10 -5.11
CA PHE A 451 -37.40 19.04 -6.19
C PHE A 451 -38.53 18.57 -7.11
N ILE A 452 -38.57 17.28 -7.46
CA ILE A 452 -39.67 16.71 -8.25
C ILE A 452 -40.99 16.78 -7.48
N PHE A 453 -40.96 16.51 -6.17
CA PHE A 453 -42.13 16.65 -5.32
C PHE A 453 -42.63 18.09 -5.30
N LEU A 454 -41.74 19.07 -5.14
CA LEU A 454 -42.11 20.48 -5.12
C LEU A 454 -42.66 20.95 -6.49
N ALA A 455 -42.02 20.54 -7.59
CA ALA A 455 -42.49 20.85 -8.95
C ALA A 455 -43.90 20.29 -9.19
N THR A 456 -44.15 19.02 -8.85
CA THR A 456 -45.47 18.40 -9.02
C THR A 456 -46.52 18.95 -8.06
N PHE A 457 -46.15 19.26 -6.81
CA PHE A 457 -47.04 19.88 -5.83
C PHE A 457 -47.51 21.26 -6.27
N THR A 458 -46.60 22.10 -6.78
CA THR A 458 -47.00 23.42 -7.32
C THR A 458 -47.98 23.28 -8.48
N THR A 459 -47.77 22.31 -9.38
CA THR A 459 -48.73 22.02 -10.46
C THR A 459 -50.10 21.61 -9.93
N PHE A 460 -50.15 20.78 -8.89
CA PHE A 460 -51.40 20.36 -8.27
C PHE A 460 -52.16 21.54 -7.65
N VAL A 461 -51.47 22.41 -6.93
CA VAL A 461 -52.07 23.61 -6.32
C VAL A 461 -52.60 24.56 -7.39
N PHE A 462 -51.85 24.82 -8.46
CA PHE A 462 -52.33 25.65 -9.56
C PHE A 462 -53.57 25.06 -10.24
N LYS A 463 -53.61 23.73 -10.41
CA LYS A 463 -54.78 23.05 -10.97
C LYS A 463 -56.00 23.00 -10.03
N ALA A 464 -55.79 23.13 -8.72
CA ALA A 464 -56.88 23.19 -7.74
C ALA A 464 -57.44 24.62 -7.56
N LEU A 465 -56.64 25.63 -7.92
CA LEU A 465 -57.02 27.05 -7.87
C LEU A 465 -57.60 27.58 -9.19
N GLU A 466 -57.27 26.92 -10.30
CA GLU A 466 -57.90 27.08 -11.63
C GLU A 466 -59.22 26.29 -11.71
#